data_AF-A0A7V4LDW3-F1
#
_entry.id   AF-A0A7V4LDW3-F1
#
_cell.length_a   1.000
_cell.length_b   1.000
_cell.length_c   1.000
_cell.angle_alpha   90.00
_cell.angle_beta   90.00
_cell.angle_gamma   90.00
#
_symmetry.space_group_name_H-M   'P 1'
#
loop_
_entity.id
_entity.type
_entity.pdbx_description
1 polymer ?
#
loop_
_entity_poly.entity_id
_entity_poly.type
_entity_poly.pdbx_seq_one_letter_code
_entity_poly.pdbx_strand_id
1 'polypeptide(L)'
;MAETYPINIWINEERFKDLQAAGLAHLLKEELAGMKVMAVPCTADERDKVLKLFPMAKFDAATTKSIELLPKYVKDKIYDLVVKRKKIEVMSEFCSLFEKAGDAFWNQDIA
;
A
#
# COMPACT_ATOMS: atom_id res chain seq x y z
N MET A 1 5.35 13.74 15.95
CA MET A 1 5.23 13.00 14.66
C MET A 1 3.84 12.40 14.64
N ALA A 2 3.09 12.54 13.55
CA ALA A 2 1.77 11.92 13.45
C ALA A 2 1.91 10.40 13.47
N GLU A 3 1.01 9.69 14.14
CA GLU A 3 0.98 8.23 14.11
C GLU A 3 0.61 7.77 12.70
N THR A 4 1.29 6.73 12.20
CA THR A 4 1.04 6.15 10.87
C THR A 4 0.60 4.70 11.01
N TYR A 5 -0.33 4.28 10.16
CA TYR A 5 -0.94 2.95 10.18
C TYR A 5 -0.66 2.25 8.84
N PRO A 6 0.56 1.70 8.65
CA PRO A 6 1.00 1.29 7.33
C PRO A 6 0.27 0.06 6.79
N ILE A 7 0.28 -0.11 5.47
CA ILE A 7 -0.04 -1.36 4.78
C ILE A 7 1.27 -2.03 4.36
N ASN A 8 1.49 -3.26 4.83
CA ASN A 8 2.68 -4.03 4.49
C ASN A 8 2.51 -4.75 3.15
N ILE A 9 3.38 -4.43 2.20
CA ILE A 9 3.47 -5.06 0.88
C ILE A 9 4.80 -5.80 0.78
N TRP A 10 4.74 -7.12 0.70
CA TRP A 10 5.91 -7.96 0.50
C TRP A 10 6.43 -7.85 -0.94
N ILE A 11 7.75 -7.72 -1.05
CA ILE A 11 8.47 -7.42 -2.29
C ILE A 11 9.32 -8.63 -2.66
N ASN A 12 9.04 -9.20 -3.84
CA ASN A 12 9.88 -10.21 -4.48
C ASN A 12 10.98 -9.54 -5.33
N GLU A 13 11.81 -10.34 -5.98
CA GLU A 13 12.93 -9.82 -6.78
C GLU A 13 12.49 -8.96 -7.97
N GLU A 14 11.38 -9.31 -8.63
CA GLU A 14 10.84 -8.54 -9.76
C GLU A 14 10.40 -7.15 -9.31
N ARG A 15 9.56 -7.10 -8.27
CA ARG A 15 9.10 -5.83 -7.68
C ARG A 15 10.24 -4.99 -7.11
N PHE A 16 11.29 -5.65 -6.62
CA PHE A 16 12.47 -4.97 -6.13
C PHE A 16 13.20 -4.22 -7.26
N LYS A 17 13.35 -4.84 -8.44
CA LYS A 17 13.97 -4.20 -9.62
C LYS A 17 13.18 -2.98 -10.07
N ASP A 18 11.85 -3.07 -10.10
CA ASP A 18 10.99 -1.94 -10.45
C ASP A 18 11.13 -0.78 -9.45
N LEU A 19 11.17 -1.09 -8.15
CA LEU A 19 11.39 -0.09 -7.10
C LEU A 19 12.81 0.50 -7.15
N GLN A 20 13.83 -0.28 -7.53
CA GLN A 20 15.18 0.25 -7.78
C GLN A 20 15.16 1.22 -8.96
N ALA A 21 14.53 0.87 -10.07
CA ALA A 21 14.38 1.75 -11.24
C ALA A 21 13.56 3.01 -10.92
N ALA A 22 12.60 2.92 -10.00
CA ALA A 22 11.84 4.04 -9.48
C ALA A 22 12.59 4.90 -8.44
N GLY A 23 13.76 4.45 -7.96
CA GLY A 23 14.54 5.13 -6.92
C GLY A 23 14.00 4.94 -5.49
N LEU A 24 13.08 4.00 -5.29
CA LEU A 24 12.36 3.76 -4.03
C LEU A 24 12.89 2.60 -3.19
N ALA A 25 13.85 1.82 -3.70
CA ALA A 25 14.38 0.63 -3.01
C ALA A 25 14.93 0.90 -1.61
N HIS A 26 15.42 2.12 -1.34
CA HIS A 26 15.93 2.54 -0.03
C HIS A 26 14.84 2.67 1.06
N LEU A 27 13.56 2.65 0.69
CA LEU A 27 12.42 2.69 1.61
C LEU A 27 11.97 1.30 2.08
N LEU A 28 12.54 0.25 1.51
CA LEU A 28 12.22 -1.13 1.87
C LEU A 28 12.90 -1.51 3.18
N LYS A 29 12.18 -2.24 4.02
CA LYS A 29 12.72 -2.86 5.23
C LYS A 29 13.01 -4.33 4.94
N GLU A 30 14.11 -4.84 5.47
CA GLU A 30 14.37 -6.26 5.47
C GLU A 30 13.77 -6.89 6.72
N GLU A 31 12.98 -7.94 6.51
CA GLU A 31 12.26 -8.71 7.51
C GLU A 31 12.39 -10.20 7.20
N LEU A 32 11.96 -11.08 8.11
CA LEU A 32 11.82 -12.54 7.91
C LEU A 32 12.90 -13.17 7.01
N ALA A 33 14.15 -13.27 7.50
CA ALA A 33 15.27 -13.91 6.79
C ALA A 33 15.61 -13.27 5.42
N GLY A 34 15.50 -11.95 5.30
CA GLY A 34 15.94 -11.18 4.12
C GLY A 34 14.83 -10.87 3.12
N MET A 35 13.58 -11.22 3.43
CA MET A 35 12.42 -10.77 2.68
C MET A 35 12.27 -9.26 2.81
N LYS A 36 11.98 -8.57 1.70
CA LYS A 36 11.80 -7.13 1.71
C LYS A 36 10.32 -6.77 1.85
N VAL A 37 10.02 -5.79 2.68
CA VAL A 37 8.67 -5.24 2.86
C VAL A 37 8.66 -3.74 2.62
N MET A 38 7.65 -3.29 1.89
CA MET A 38 7.33 -1.87 1.74
C MET A 38 6.18 -1.53 2.67
N ALA A 39 6.41 -0.62 3.62
CA ALA A 39 5.39 -0.13 4.55
C ALA A 39 4.75 1.16 3.99
N VAL A 40 3.62 1.02 3.29
CA VAL A 40 2.91 2.16 2.70
C VAL A 40 2.17 2.92 3.81
N PRO A 41 2.54 4.17 4.13
CA PRO A 41 1.96 4.87 5.28
C PRO A 41 0.50 5.24 5.02
N CYS A 42 -0.32 5.13 6.08
CA CYS A 42 -1.67 5.71 6.13
C CYS A 42 -1.80 6.60 7.36
N THR A 43 -2.56 7.68 7.23
CA THR A 43 -3.11 8.46 8.34
C THR A 43 -4.30 7.72 8.98
N ALA A 44 -4.79 8.22 10.13
CA ALA A 44 -5.99 7.66 10.77
C ALA A 44 -7.22 7.69 9.84
N ASP A 45 -7.41 8.80 9.13
CA ASP A 45 -8.54 8.97 8.22
C ASP A 45 -8.46 8.01 7.02
N GLU A 46 -7.26 7.84 6.45
CA GLU A 46 -7.03 6.88 5.36
C GLU A 46 -7.22 5.44 5.83
N ARG A 47 -6.74 5.07 7.03
CA ARG A 47 -6.99 3.76 7.62
C ARG A 47 -8.48 3.49 7.72
N ASP A 48 -9.24 4.43 8.28
CA ASP A 48 -10.69 4.26 8.48
C ASP A 48 -11.44 4.17 7.15
N LYS A 49 -11.00 4.90 6.12
CA LYS A 49 -11.53 4.74 4.75
C LYS A 49 -11.22 3.36 4.19
N VAL A 50 -9.98 2.90 4.27
CA VAL A 50 -9.57 1.57 3.78
C VAL A 50 -10.39 0.47 4.44
N LEU A 51 -10.58 0.52 5.76
CA LEU A 51 -11.39 -0.47 6.50
C LEU A 51 -12.88 -0.44 6.12
N LYS A 52 -13.41 0.72 5.74
CA LYS A 52 -14.78 0.84 5.22
C LYS A 52 -14.92 0.29 3.80
N LEU A 53 -13.93 0.55 2.93
CA LEU A 53 -13.93 0.11 1.54
C LEU A 53 -13.68 -1.41 1.43
N PHE A 54 -12.87 -1.97 2.33
CA PHE A 54 -12.50 -3.38 2.33
C PHE A 54 -12.82 -4.02 3.68
N PRO A 55 -14.06 -4.51 3.90
CA PRO A 55 -14.49 -5.08 5.18
C PRO A 55 -13.67 -6.31 5.65
N MET A 56 -12.95 -6.96 4.74
CA MET A 56 -12.06 -8.08 5.03
C MET A 56 -10.73 -7.65 5.64
N ALA A 57 -10.33 -6.39 5.45
CA ALA A 57 -9.13 -5.83 6.05
C ALA A 57 -9.31 -5.65 7.55
N LYS A 58 -8.22 -5.81 8.31
CA LYS A 58 -8.21 -5.63 9.76
C LYS A 58 -7.05 -4.74 10.15
N PHE A 59 -7.29 -3.83 11.08
CA PHE A 59 -6.22 -3.07 11.70
C PHE A 59 -5.71 -3.81 12.94
N ASP A 60 -4.44 -4.19 12.94
CA ASP A 60 -3.80 -4.77 14.12
C ASP A 60 -3.27 -3.66 15.04
N ALA A 61 -4.11 -3.24 15.98
CA ALA A 61 -3.73 -2.24 16.98
C ALA A 61 -2.74 -2.78 18.03
N ALA A 62 -2.60 -4.09 18.18
CA ALA A 62 -1.95 -4.71 19.33
C ALA A 62 -0.44 -4.95 19.13
N THR A 63 0.00 -5.30 17.92
CA THR A 63 1.41 -5.66 17.68
C THR A 63 2.08 -4.79 16.63
N THR A 64 1.61 -4.84 15.39
CA THR A 64 2.27 -4.23 14.22
C THR A 64 1.79 -2.82 13.93
N LYS A 65 0.62 -2.42 14.45
CA LYS A 65 -0.04 -1.15 14.14
C LYS A 65 -0.22 -0.93 12.63
N SER A 66 -0.42 -2.00 11.87
CA SER A 66 -0.62 -1.98 10.42
C SER A 66 -2.01 -2.47 10.03
N ILE A 67 -2.41 -2.14 8.80
CA ILE A 67 -3.62 -2.66 8.15
C ILE A 67 -3.24 -3.95 7.43
N GLU A 68 -3.86 -5.04 7.87
CA GLU A 68 -3.61 -6.40 7.41
C GLU A 68 -4.83 -7.00 6.71
N LEU A 69 -4.65 -8.18 6.11
CA LEU A 69 -5.71 -8.94 5.42
C LEU A 69 -6.37 -8.24 4.22
N LEU A 70 -5.74 -7.21 3.66
CA LEU A 70 -6.15 -6.67 2.36
C LEU A 70 -5.99 -7.74 1.26
N PRO A 71 -6.98 -7.88 0.36
CA PRO A 71 -6.86 -8.79 -0.77
C PRO A 71 -5.63 -8.48 -1.63
N LYS A 72 -5.06 -9.53 -2.24
CA LYS A 72 -3.85 -9.41 -3.08
C LYS A 72 -3.99 -8.34 -4.17
N TYR A 73 -5.10 -8.33 -4.90
CA TYR A 73 -5.33 -7.36 -5.99
C TYR A 73 -5.34 -5.90 -5.51
N VAL A 74 -5.75 -5.65 -4.26
CA VAL A 74 -5.70 -4.30 -3.66
C VAL A 74 -4.25 -3.91 -3.38
N LYS A 75 -3.48 -4.81 -2.76
CA LYS A 75 -2.05 -4.60 -2.50
C LYS A 75 -1.26 -4.39 -3.80
N ASP A 76 -1.61 -5.13 -4.84
CA ASP A 76 -0.99 -5.02 -6.17
C ASP A 76 -1.28 -3.65 -6.79
N LYS A 77 -2.53 -3.16 -6.75
CA LYS A 77 -2.86 -1.80 -7.24
C LYS A 77 -2.19 -0.68 -6.45
N ILE A 78 -2.07 -0.82 -5.13
CA ILE A 78 -1.32 0.15 -4.30
C ILE A 78 0.15 0.17 -4.73
N TYR A 79 0.75 -1.01 -4.93
CA TYR A 79 2.12 -1.13 -5.41
C TYR A 79 2.32 -0.47 -6.77
N ASP A 80 1.43 -0.73 -7.74
CA ASP A 80 1.49 -0.14 -9.07
C ASP A 80 1.45 1.40 -8.99
N LEU A 81 0.60 1.94 -8.11
CA LEU A 81 0.49 3.37 -7.87
C LEU A 81 1.80 3.94 -7.29
N VAL A 82 2.46 3.23 -6.35
CA VAL A 82 3.75 3.63 -5.79
C VAL A 82 4.84 3.67 -6.87
N VAL A 83 4.97 2.62 -7.67
CA VAL A 83 5.98 2.55 -8.74
C VAL A 83 5.75 3.64 -9.77
N LYS A 84 4.48 3.80 -10.21
CA LYS A 84 4.14 4.77 -11.23
C LYS A 84 4.32 6.22 -10.77
N ARG A 85 3.97 6.52 -9.52
CA ARG A 85 4.13 7.86 -8.94
C ARG A 85 5.53 8.13 -8.40
N LYS A 86 6.35 7.09 -8.24
CA LYS A 86 7.67 7.14 -7.61
C LYS A 86 7.61 7.78 -6.21
N LYS A 87 6.55 7.50 -5.45
CA LYS A 87 6.34 8.00 -4.08
C LYS A 87 5.62 6.94 -3.24
N ILE A 88 5.90 6.88 -1.94
CA ILE A 88 5.25 5.92 -1.03
C ILE A 88 3.91 6.42 -0.50
N GLU A 89 3.72 7.74 -0.42
CA GLU A 89 2.50 8.38 0.07
C GLU A 89 1.44 8.43 -1.05
N VAL A 90 0.71 7.32 -1.21
CA VAL A 90 -0.27 7.16 -2.30
C VAL A 90 -1.70 6.91 -1.82
N MET A 91 -1.93 6.73 -0.53
CA MET A 91 -3.21 6.24 -0.01
C MET A 91 -4.36 7.24 -0.17
N SER A 92 -4.11 8.52 0.01
CA SER A 92 -5.08 9.59 -0.30
C SER A 92 -5.53 9.54 -1.77
N GLU A 93 -4.58 9.36 -2.68
CA GLU A 93 -4.86 9.26 -4.12
C GLU A 93 -5.62 7.97 -4.44
N PHE A 94 -5.18 6.84 -3.88
CA PHE A 94 -5.83 5.54 -4.03
C PHE A 94 -7.31 5.61 -3.61
N CYS A 95 -7.59 6.10 -2.40
CA CYS A 95 -8.96 6.23 -1.90
C CYS A 95 -9.80 7.18 -2.77
N SER A 96 -9.25 8.32 -3.19
CA SER A 96 -9.98 9.26 -4.05
C SER A 96 -10.30 8.69 -5.43
N LEU A 97 -9.36 7.97 -6.03
CA LEU A 97 -9.58 7.30 -7.32
C LEU A 97 -10.63 6.20 -7.20
N PHE A 98 -10.57 5.41 -6.13
CA PHE A 98 -11.57 4.37 -5.87
C PHE A 98 -12.96 4.96 -5.64
N GLU A 99 -13.10 6.01 -4.82
CA GLU A 99 -14.37 6.69 -4.57
C GLU A 99 -15.00 7.27 -5.85
N LYS A 100 -14.17 7.77 -6.79
CA LYS A 100 -14.65 8.34 -8.06
C LYS A 100 -15.03 7.27 -9.08
N ALA A 101 -14.24 6.21 -9.19
CA ALA A 101 -14.40 5.19 -10.23
C ALA A 101 -15.26 3.99 -9.78
N GLY A 102 -15.44 3.79 -8.48
CA GLY A 102 -16.08 2.59 -7.93
C GLY A 102 -15.38 1.32 -8.44
N ASP A 103 -16.17 0.33 -8.84
CA ASP A 103 -15.64 -0.94 -9.38
C ASP A 103 -14.87 -0.77 -10.70
N ALA A 104 -15.09 0.31 -11.46
CA ALA A 104 -14.31 0.59 -12.66
C ALA A 104 -12.83 0.89 -12.35
N PHE A 105 -12.51 1.23 -11.09
CA PHE A 105 -11.14 1.45 -10.60
C PHE A 105 -10.20 0.29 -10.95
N TRP A 106 -10.69 -0.95 -10.93
CA TRP A 106 -9.84 -2.12 -11.14
C TRP A 106 -9.36 -2.24 -12.59
N ASN A 107 -10.16 -1.74 -13.53
CA ASN A 107 -9.91 -1.84 -14.97
C ASN A 107 -9.27 -0.57 -15.56
N GLN A 108 -9.13 0.50 -14.78
CA GLN A 108 -8.45 1.70 -15.26
C GLN A 108 -6.94 1.51 -15.22
N ASP A 109 -6.28 2.01 -16.27
CA ASP A 109 -4.87 2.29 -16.20
C ASP A 109 -4.66 3.44 -15.23
N ILE A 110 -3.78 3.21 -14.26
CA ILE A 110 -3.28 4.30 -13.43
C ILE A 110 -2.56 5.21 -14.42
N ALA A 111 -3.08 6.40 -14.71
CA ALA A 111 -2.54 7.35 -15.71
C ALA A 111 -1.29 8.07 -15.20
#